data_AF-A0A3D4NEX3-F1
#
_entry.id   AF-A0A3D4NEX3-F1
#
_cell.length_a   1.000
_cell.length_b   1.000
_cell.length_c   1.000
_cell.angle_alpha   90.00
_cell.angle_beta   90.00
_cell.angle_gamma   90.00
#
_symmetry.space_group_name_H-M   'P 1'
#
loop_
_entity.id
_entity.type
_entity.pdbx_description
1 polymer ?
#
loop_
_entity_poly.entity_id
_entity_poly.type
_entity_poly.pdbx_seq_one_letter_code
_entity_poly.pdbx_strand_id
1 'polypeptide(L)'
;MVRCFVCHAGGGRKTGRETQLAGYPCLGGFFARFAEAGRIMIPLALLEKQLKHLPEDLLDIVMEIRDIVERLCPEAVERLDRNGIVYYDANRGGPVKAGICQILFKQDYLSLEFIHGAFLPDPAHLLHGSNLYKKQMLLGAFNDVPWDEVTALITASAQFDPASLNIRGADGKTPLEKFQENQKN
;
A
#
# COMPACT_ATOMS: atom_id res chain seq x y z
N MET A 1 1.07 -34.75 -20.86
CA MET A 1 1.73 -36.07 -20.76
C MET A 1 1.90 -36.36 -19.28
N VAL A 2 1.09 -37.28 -18.75
CA VAL A 2 0.90 -37.53 -17.32
C VAL A 2 1.92 -38.56 -16.83
N ARG A 3 2.57 -38.32 -15.69
CA ARG A 3 3.22 -39.36 -14.89
C ARG A 3 2.70 -39.28 -13.46
N CYS A 4 1.74 -40.16 -13.17
CA CYS A 4 1.29 -40.48 -11.82
C CYS A 4 2.37 -41.31 -11.11
N PHE A 5 2.62 -41.01 -9.84
CA PHE A 5 3.26 -41.96 -8.93
C PHE A 5 2.19 -42.60 -8.04
N VAL A 6 2.23 -43.93 -8.00
CA VAL A 6 1.40 -44.83 -7.21
C VAL A 6 2.01 -44.95 -5.81
N CYS A 7 1.17 -44.90 -4.77
CA CYS A 7 1.49 -45.51 -3.47
C CYS A 7 0.27 -46.28 -2.97
N HIS A 8 0.50 -47.56 -2.68
CA HIS A 8 -0.48 -48.56 -2.31
C HIS A 8 -0.81 -48.52 -0.81
N ALA A 9 -2.03 -48.94 -0.50
CA ALA A 9 -2.67 -48.96 0.80
C ALA A 9 -2.39 -50.22 1.63
N GLY A 10 -2.51 -50.09 2.95
CA GLY A 10 -2.93 -51.13 3.90
C GLY A 10 -3.46 -50.41 5.15
N GLY A 11 -4.59 -50.72 5.78
CA GLY A 11 -5.50 -51.87 5.69
C GLY A 11 -5.94 -52.20 7.12
N GLY A 12 -7.11 -51.72 7.57
CA GLY A 12 -7.65 -52.01 8.91
C GLY A 12 -9.09 -51.53 9.11
N ARG A 13 -10.04 -52.46 9.03
CA ARG A 13 -11.51 -52.37 9.26
C ARG A 13 -11.81 -52.31 10.78
N LYS A 14 -12.94 -51.85 11.35
CA LYS A 14 -14.27 -51.32 10.96
C LYS A 14 -14.98 -50.90 12.29
N THR A 15 -15.91 -49.94 12.22
CA THR A 15 -17.19 -49.75 12.98
C THR A 15 -17.36 -48.25 13.24
N GLY A 16 -18.43 -47.52 12.90
CA GLY A 16 -19.65 -47.72 12.14
C GLY A 16 -20.44 -46.41 12.21
N ARG A 17 -21.10 -46.04 11.10
CA ARG A 17 -22.07 -44.94 10.89
C ARG A 17 -21.59 -43.51 11.20
N GLU A 18 -21.35 -42.71 10.16
CA GLU A 18 -22.27 -41.63 9.75
C GLU A 18 -21.84 -41.10 8.37
N THR A 19 -22.84 -40.82 7.54
CA THR A 19 -22.72 -40.39 6.16
C THR A 19 -22.63 -38.88 6.13
N GLN A 20 -21.51 -38.28 5.72
CA GLN A 20 -21.58 -36.98 5.04
C GLN A 20 -20.36 -36.69 4.17
N LEU A 21 -20.65 -36.62 2.87
CA LEU A 21 -19.88 -35.94 1.85
C LEU A 21 -19.95 -34.43 2.08
N ALA A 22 -18.81 -33.75 2.12
CA ALA A 22 -18.59 -32.37 1.68
C ALA A 22 -17.10 -32.09 1.93
N GLY A 23 -16.28 -31.79 0.94
CA GLY A 23 -16.51 -30.75 -0.05
C GLY A 23 -15.78 -29.51 0.44
N TYR A 24 -14.53 -29.33 -0.01
CA TYR A 24 -13.81 -28.08 0.12
C TYR A 24 -14.69 -26.95 -0.44
N PRO A 25 -15.05 -25.92 0.35
CA PRO A 25 -15.66 -24.76 -0.23
C PRO A 25 -14.56 -23.94 -0.91
N CYS A 26 -14.50 -24.10 -2.23
CA CYS A 26 -14.15 -23.00 -3.11
C CYS A 26 -15.10 -21.83 -2.78
N LEU A 27 -14.63 -20.83 -2.04
CA LEU A 27 -15.34 -19.56 -1.92
C LEU A 27 -14.99 -18.70 -3.12
N GLY A 28 -15.62 -19.05 -4.25
CA GLY A 28 -15.93 -18.08 -5.28
C GLY A 28 -17.16 -17.28 -4.89
N GLY A 29 -17.15 -15.99 -5.24
CA GLY A 29 -18.35 -15.22 -5.54
C GLY A 29 -19.06 -14.56 -4.36
N PHE A 30 -18.76 -13.29 -4.15
CA PHE A 30 -19.82 -12.32 -3.86
C PHE A 30 -19.75 -11.20 -4.92
N PHE A 31 -20.51 -11.42 -5.99
CA PHE A 31 -20.87 -10.37 -6.94
C PHE A 31 -21.94 -9.49 -6.29
N ALA A 32 -21.87 -8.20 -6.61
CA ALA A 32 -22.85 -7.15 -6.36
C ALA A 32 -22.90 -6.52 -4.95
N ARG A 33 -22.16 -5.42 -4.84
CA ARG A 33 -22.83 -4.14 -4.61
C ARG A 33 -22.26 -3.09 -5.57
N PHE A 34 -22.92 -2.95 -6.71
CA PHE A 34 -22.79 -1.76 -7.54
C PHE A 34 -23.30 -0.57 -6.73
N ALA A 35 -22.37 0.31 -6.35
CA ALA A 35 -22.65 1.71 -6.08
C ALA A 35 -21.74 2.50 -7.02
N GLU A 36 -22.33 3.14 -8.03
CA GLU A 36 -21.67 4.14 -8.85
C GLU A 36 -21.37 5.37 -7.98
N ALA A 37 -20.10 5.51 -7.59
CA ALA A 37 -19.47 6.75 -7.17
C ALA A 37 -18.07 6.77 -7.82
N GLY A 38 -17.68 7.92 -8.40
CA GLY A 38 -16.55 8.03 -9.33
C GLY A 38 -15.27 7.36 -8.84
N ARG A 39 -14.67 6.50 -9.67
CA ARG A 39 -13.49 5.71 -9.30
C ARG A 39 -12.33 6.62 -8.92
N ILE A 40 -11.94 6.51 -7.66
CA ILE A 40 -10.84 7.25 -7.04
C ILE A 40 -9.49 6.51 -7.26
N MET A 41 -9.53 5.18 -7.40
CA MET A 41 -8.39 4.31 -7.73
C MET A 41 -8.33 3.97 -9.24
N ILE A 42 -7.12 3.80 -9.77
CA ILE A 42 -6.89 3.46 -11.18
C ILE A 42 -7.29 2.00 -11.43
N PRO A 43 -8.01 1.63 -12.50
CA PRO A 43 -8.34 0.22 -12.75
C PRO A 43 -7.10 -0.67 -12.83
N LEU A 44 -7.14 -1.86 -12.22
CA LEU A 44 -5.98 -2.76 -12.12
C LEU A 44 -5.34 -3.05 -13.49
N ALA A 45 -6.13 -3.47 -14.47
CA ALA A 45 -5.61 -3.76 -15.81
C ALA A 45 -4.95 -2.54 -16.49
N LEU A 46 -5.37 -1.31 -16.16
CA LEU A 46 -4.71 -0.11 -16.64
C LEU A 46 -3.38 0.11 -15.92
N LEU A 47 -3.36 -0.08 -14.60
CA LEU A 47 -2.14 0.05 -13.79
C LEU A 47 -1.07 -0.96 -14.24
N GLU A 48 -1.40 -2.25 -14.35
CA GLU A 48 -0.49 -3.30 -14.85
C GLU A 48 0.06 -2.95 -16.23
N LYS A 49 -0.78 -2.44 -17.13
CA LYS A 49 -0.34 -2.01 -18.47
C LYS A 49 0.66 -0.85 -18.41
N GLN A 50 0.49 0.10 -17.49
CA GLN A 50 1.42 1.21 -17.31
C GLN A 50 2.72 0.74 -16.65
N LEU A 51 2.64 -0.22 -15.75
CA LEU A 51 3.76 -0.74 -14.96
C LEU A 51 4.45 -1.96 -15.58
N LYS A 52 4.06 -2.38 -16.79
CA LYS A 52 4.62 -3.56 -17.51
C LYS A 52 6.14 -3.57 -17.70
N HIS A 53 6.81 -2.45 -17.41
CA HIS A 53 8.25 -2.27 -17.53
C HIS A 53 8.97 -2.56 -16.21
N LEU A 54 8.24 -2.64 -15.10
CA LEU A 54 8.79 -3.05 -13.81
C LEU A 54 9.03 -4.57 -13.81
N PRO A 55 10.09 -5.04 -13.13
CA PRO A 55 10.23 -6.45 -12.77
C PRO A 55 9.02 -6.95 -11.98
N GLU A 56 8.69 -8.24 -12.13
CA GLU A 56 7.55 -8.88 -11.48
C GLU A 56 7.58 -8.71 -9.95
N ASP A 57 8.74 -8.96 -9.32
CA ASP A 57 8.91 -8.80 -7.87
C ASP A 57 8.60 -7.37 -7.37
N LEU A 58 8.91 -6.35 -8.17
CA LEU A 58 8.60 -4.96 -7.81
C LEU A 58 7.12 -4.66 -8.04
N LEU A 59 6.51 -5.24 -9.08
CA LEU A 59 5.08 -5.10 -9.34
C LEU A 59 4.26 -5.68 -8.19
N ASP A 60 4.64 -6.85 -7.66
CA ASP A 60 3.96 -7.48 -6.52
C ASP A 60 3.98 -6.58 -5.27
N ILE A 61 5.10 -5.91 -5.02
CA ILE A 61 5.21 -4.94 -3.92
C ILE A 61 4.27 -3.74 -4.13
N VAL A 62 4.22 -3.20 -5.36
CA VAL A 62 3.29 -2.09 -5.69
C VAL A 62 1.84 -2.52 -5.45
N MET A 63 1.52 -3.74 -5.87
CA MET A 63 0.19 -4.32 -5.76
C MET A 63 -0.23 -4.54 -4.30
N GLU A 64 0.67 -5.04 -3.46
CA GLU A 64 0.40 -5.23 -2.03
C GLU A 64 0.20 -3.89 -1.32
N ILE A 65 1.06 -2.89 -1.57
CA ILE A 65 0.88 -1.55 -0.99
C ILE A 65 -0.45 -0.94 -1.41
N ARG A 66 -0.85 -1.14 -2.68
CA ARG A 66 -2.12 -0.67 -3.20
C ARG A 66 -3.31 -1.32 -2.50
N ASP A 67 -3.29 -2.63 -2.28
CA ASP A 67 -4.33 -3.34 -1.52
C ASP A 67 -4.42 -2.83 -0.08
N ILE A 68 -3.27 -2.61 0.58
CA ILE A 68 -3.23 -2.03 1.93
C ILE A 68 -3.90 -0.65 1.94
N VAL A 69 -3.56 0.23 0.98
CA VAL A 69 -4.16 1.57 0.90
C VAL A 69 -5.65 1.49 0.60
N GLU A 70 -6.09 0.65 -0.34
CA GLU A 70 -7.51 0.48 -0.68
C GLU A 70 -8.33 0.01 0.53
N ARG A 71 -7.77 -0.90 1.32
CA ARG A 71 -8.41 -1.43 2.52
C ARG A 71 -8.50 -0.41 3.65
N LEU A 72 -7.43 0.35 3.88
CA LEU A 72 -7.35 1.33 4.97
C LEU A 72 -8.04 2.65 4.62
N CYS A 73 -8.00 3.05 3.36
CA CYS A 73 -8.46 4.34 2.86
C CYS A 73 -9.19 4.15 1.51
N PRO A 74 -10.42 3.61 1.51
CA PRO A 74 -11.17 3.35 0.26
C PRO A 74 -11.42 4.61 -0.58
N GLU A 75 -11.41 5.78 0.07
CA GLU A 75 -11.62 7.09 -0.56
C GLU A 75 -10.31 7.77 -1.00
N ALA A 76 -9.16 7.09 -0.90
CA ALA A 76 -7.86 7.63 -1.28
C ALA A 76 -7.73 7.77 -2.81
N VAL A 77 -7.35 8.96 -3.27
CA VAL A 77 -6.96 9.22 -4.67
C VAL A 77 -5.65 8.52 -4.98
N GLU A 78 -5.68 7.66 -6.00
CA GLU A 78 -4.48 7.10 -6.63
C GLU A 78 -4.11 7.93 -7.86
N ARG A 79 -2.98 8.62 -7.77
CA ARG A 79 -2.39 9.34 -8.89
C ARG A 79 -1.13 8.63 -9.35
N LEU A 80 -1.11 8.24 -10.62
CA LEU A 80 0.10 7.76 -11.29
C LEU A 80 0.82 8.95 -11.95
N ASP A 81 2.05 9.20 -11.51
CA ASP A 81 2.97 10.16 -12.11
C ASP A 81 4.12 9.42 -12.80
N ARG A 82 4.98 10.14 -13.55
CA ARG A 82 6.11 9.53 -14.29
C ARG A 82 7.09 8.76 -13.39
N ASN A 83 7.16 9.11 -12.12
CA ASN A 83 8.17 8.61 -11.19
C ASN A 83 7.58 7.70 -10.10
N GLY A 84 6.29 7.37 -10.15
CA GLY A 84 5.67 6.64 -9.06
C GLY A 84 4.16 6.81 -8.94
N ILE A 85 3.63 6.33 -7.82
CA ILE A 85 2.22 6.44 -7.45
C ILE A 85 2.12 7.28 -6.17
N VAL A 86 1.14 8.17 -6.13
CA VAL A 86 0.86 9.04 -5.00
C VAL A 86 -0.56 8.76 -4.51
N TYR A 87 -0.68 8.46 -3.22
CA TYR A 87 -1.96 8.23 -2.53
C TYR A 87 -2.26 9.41 -1.60
N TYR A 88 -3.46 9.97 -1.68
CA TYR A 88 -3.88 11.07 -0.80
C TYR A 88 -5.40 11.15 -0.64
N ASP A 89 -5.86 11.73 0.48
CA ASP A 89 -7.28 11.98 0.71
C ASP A 89 -7.67 13.37 0.19
N ALA A 90 -8.39 13.39 -0.94
CA ALA A 90 -8.86 14.63 -1.58
C ALA A 90 -9.87 15.43 -0.75
N ASN A 91 -10.60 14.79 0.17
CA ASN A 91 -11.55 15.46 1.05
C ASN A 91 -10.83 16.26 2.14
N ARG A 92 -9.63 15.82 2.54
CA ARG A 92 -8.79 16.49 3.55
C ARG A 92 -7.80 17.48 2.95
N GLY A 93 -7.39 17.27 1.70
CA GLY A 93 -6.56 18.20 0.94
C GLY A 93 -5.82 17.56 -0.24
N GLY A 94 -4.77 18.24 -0.71
CA GLY A 94 -3.90 17.68 -1.76
C GLY A 94 -2.81 16.75 -1.23
N PRO A 95 -1.95 16.20 -2.12
CA PRO A 95 -0.86 15.28 -1.77
C PRO A 95 0.10 15.74 -0.66
N VAL A 96 0.19 17.05 -0.43
CA VAL A 96 1.03 17.62 0.63
C VAL A 96 0.28 17.66 1.97
N LYS A 97 -0.97 18.14 1.98
CA LYS A 97 -1.73 18.32 3.23
C LYS A 97 -2.33 17.00 3.74
N ALA A 98 -2.73 16.13 2.82
CA ALA A 98 -3.44 14.88 3.10
C ALA A 98 -2.79 13.69 2.38
N GLY A 99 -1.48 13.75 2.16
CA GLY A 99 -0.72 12.65 1.57
C GLY A 99 -0.69 11.45 2.50
N ILE A 100 -1.08 10.29 1.98
CA ILE A 100 -1.08 9.00 2.69
C ILE A 100 0.29 8.37 2.53
N CYS A 101 0.69 8.03 1.30
CA CYS A 101 2.02 7.54 0.98
C CYS A 101 2.34 7.74 -0.52
N GLN A 102 3.60 7.56 -0.89
CA GLN A 102 4.06 7.61 -2.27
C GLN A 102 4.95 6.39 -2.54
N ILE A 103 4.72 5.69 -3.64
CA ILE A 103 5.64 4.67 -4.14
C ILE A 103 6.45 5.30 -5.25
N LEU A 104 7.75 5.52 -5.04
CA LEU A 104 8.62 6.04 -6.09
C LEU A 104 9.41 4.92 -6.76
N PHE A 105 9.38 4.93 -8.09
CA PHE A 105 10.12 4.01 -8.94
C PHE A 105 11.55 4.55 -9.09
N LYS A 106 12.53 3.84 -8.53
CA LYS A 106 13.95 4.08 -8.77
C LYS A 106 14.48 3.01 -9.74
N GLN A 107 15.69 3.21 -10.27
CA GLN A 107 16.24 2.34 -11.31
C GLN A 107 16.26 0.87 -10.89
N ASP A 108 16.67 0.58 -9.65
CA ASP A 108 16.90 -0.79 -9.18
C ASP A 108 15.99 -1.18 -8.00
N TYR A 109 15.14 -0.27 -7.51
CA TYR A 109 14.35 -0.49 -6.30
C TYR A 109 13.12 0.41 -6.22
N LEU A 110 12.23 0.09 -5.28
CA LEU A 110 11.10 0.93 -4.92
C LEU A 110 11.37 1.64 -3.59
N SER A 111 10.86 2.87 -3.47
CA SER A 111 10.91 3.65 -2.24
C SER A 111 9.49 3.94 -1.80
N LEU A 112 9.13 3.61 -0.56
CA LEU A 112 7.88 4.04 0.05
C LEU A 112 8.15 5.31 0.84
N GLU A 113 7.50 6.42 0.46
CA GLU A 113 7.79 7.75 0.97
C GLU A 113 6.57 8.40 1.60
N PHE A 114 6.80 9.14 2.69
CA PHE A 114 5.80 9.84 3.47
C PHE A 114 6.18 11.31 3.56
N ILE A 115 5.34 12.22 3.04
CA ILE A 115 5.58 13.67 3.08
C ILE A 115 5.79 14.18 4.51
N HIS A 116 5.05 13.61 5.46
CA HIS A 116 5.13 13.92 6.90
C HIS A 116 5.81 12.83 7.70
N GLY A 117 6.67 12.03 7.07
CA GLY A 117 7.30 10.87 7.69
C GLY A 117 8.06 11.15 8.99
N ALA A 118 8.61 12.36 9.16
CA ALA A 118 9.32 12.76 10.38
C ALA A 118 8.41 12.82 11.63
N PHE A 119 7.10 12.83 11.45
CA PHE A 119 6.10 12.94 12.52
C PHE A 119 5.34 11.63 12.77
N LEU A 120 5.65 10.58 12.00
CA LEU A 120 5.00 9.29 12.15
C LEU A 120 5.67 8.47 13.26
N PRO A 121 4.90 7.67 14.02
CA PRO A 121 5.48 6.69 14.94
C PRO A 121 6.20 5.61 14.13
N ASP A 122 7.52 5.50 14.33
CA ASP A 122 8.38 4.54 13.64
C ASP A 122 9.25 3.75 14.64
N PRO A 123 8.65 2.82 15.41
CA PRO A 123 9.36 2.05 16.43
C PRO A 123 10.38 1.06 15.84
N ALA A 124 10.17 0.64 14.59
CA ALA A 124 11.07 -0.25 13.87
C ALA A 124 12.21 0.49 13.15
N HIS A 125 12.23 1.83 13.21
CA HIS A 125 13.24 2.68 12.59
C HIS A 125 13.41 2.44 11.08
N LEU A 126 12.29 2.20 10.38
CA LEU A 126 12.26 1.96 8.94
C LEU A 126 12.44 3.23 8.13
N LEU A 127 12.02 4.38 8.68
CA LEU A 127 12.01 5.66 8.00
C LEU A 127 13.36 6.37 8.10
N HIS A 128 13.94 6.67 6.95
CA HIS A 128 15.18 7.41 6.81
C HIS A 128 15.03 8.59 5.84
N GLY A 129 16.08 9.41 5.72
CA GLY A 129 16.12 10.56 4.79
C GLY A 129 16.56 11.86 5.45
N SER A 130 17.27 12.69 4.70
CA SER A 130 17.84 13.96 5.15
C SER A 130 16.86 15.13 5.09
N ASN A 131 15.71 14.97 4.42
CA ASN A 131 14.69 16.01 4.36
C ASN A 131 14.09 16.25 5.76
N LEU A 132 13.75 17.51 6.04
CA LEU A 132 13.23 17.95 7.33
C LEU A 132 11.93 17.24 7.72
N TYR A 133 11.03 17.01 6.74
CA TYR A 133 9.71 16.43 6.99
C TYR A 133 9.52 15.09 6.29
N LYS A 134 9.93 15.01 5.03
CA LYS A 134 9.75 13.82 4.22
C LYS A 134 10.71 12.72 4.66
N LYS A 135 10.18 11.53 4.90
CA LYS A 135 10.98 10.32 5.13
C LYS A 135 10.58 9.21 4.16
N GLN A 136 11.48 8.26 3.99
CA GLN A 136 11.34 7.15 3.05
C GLN A 136 11.85 5.87 3.69
N MET A 137 11.35 4.74 3.20
CA MET A 137 11.92 3.42 3.43
C MET A 137 12.21 2.75 2.09
N LEU A 138 13.33 2.05 2.02
CA LEU A 138 13.66 1.18 0.89
C LEU A 138 12.77 -0.06 0.93
N LEU A 139 12.15 -0.40 -0.20
CA LEU A 139 11.45 -1.66 -0.36
C LEU A 139 12.40 -2.66 -1.02
N GLY A 140 12.74 -3.71 -0.28
CA GLY A 140 13.61 -4.81 -0.71
C GLY A 140 12.85 -5.88 -1.49
N ALA A 141 13.17 -7.15 -1.23
CA ALA A 141 12.40 -8.27 -1.78
C ALA A 141 11.05 -8.40 -1.07
N PHE A 142 10.02 -8.86 -1.79
CA PHE A 142 8.65 -8.95 -1.30
C PHE A 142 8.50 -9.61 0.07
N ASN A 143 9.17 -10.74 0.29
CA ASN A 143 9.09 -11.50 1.55
C ASN A 143 9.87 -10.87 2.70
N ASP A 144 10.77 -9.94 2.42
CA ASP A 144 11.59 -9.24 3.42
C ASP A 144 10.96 -7.89 3.81
N VAL A 145 9.91 -7.46 3.11
CA VAL A 145 9.19 -6.23 3.48
C VAL A 145 8.45 -6.47 4.80
N PRO A 146 8.66 -5.63 5.82
CA PRO A 146 7.96 -5.72 7.10
C PRO A 146 6.53 -5.18 6.95
N TRP A 147 5.64 -6.01 6.38
CA TRP A 147 4.30 -5.60 5.96
C TRP A 147 3.40 -5.09 7.09
N ASP A 148 3.56 -5.61 8.31
CA ASP A 148 2.82 -5.15 9.48
C ASP A 148 3.21 -3.72 9.87
N GLU A 149 4.52 -3.43 9.89
CA GLU A 149 5.06 -2.10 10.16
C GLU A 149 4.74 -1.11 9.02
N VAL A 150 4.81 -1.55 7.76
CA VAL A 150 4.38 -0.75 6.60
C VAL A 150 2.91 -0.37 6.74
N THR A 151 2.06 -1.32 7.11
CA THR A 151 0.63 -1.09 7.34
C THR A 151 0.40 -0.10 8.48
N ALA A 152 1.17 -0.20 9.57
CA ALA A 152 1.12 0.74 10.69
C ALA A 152 1.53 2.16 10.27
N LEU A 153 2.59 2.30 9.45
CA LEU A 153 3.04 3.59 8.92
C LEU A 153 2.00 4.22 7.99
N ILE A 154 1.40 3.44 7.07
CA ILE A 154 0.33 3.91 6.19
C ILE A 154 -0.89 4.35 7.00
N THR A 155 -1.28 3.57 8.02
CA THR A 155 -2.39 3.89 8.93
C THR A 155 -2.13 5.21 9.67
N ALA A 156 -0.94 5.36 10.27
CA ALA A 156 -0.57 6.56 11.00
C ALA A 156 -0.55 7.78 10.09
N SER A 157 0.01 7.66 8.87
CA SER A 157 0.04 8.73 7.88
C SER A 157 -1.37 9.12 7.41
N ALA A 158 -2.24 8.14 7.15
CA ALA A 158 -3.62 8.39 6.77
C ALA A 158 -4.40 9.15 7.84
N GLN A 159 -4.08 8.97 9.12
CA GLN A 159 -4.73 9.67 10.23
C GLN A 159 -4.04 10.99 10.60
N PHE A 160 -2.81 11.21 10.12
CA PHE A 160 -2.00 12.37 10.47
C PHE A 160 -2.62 13.66 9.92
N ASP A 161 -2.85 14.64 10.80
CA ASP A 161 -3.28 15.98 10.42
C ASP A 161 -2.12 16.97 10.58
N PRO A 162 -1.52 17.48 9.50
CA PRO A 162 -0.44 18.46 9.59
C PRO A 162 -0.85 19.77 10.28
N ALA A 163 -2.14 20.12 10.32
CA ALA A 163 -2.61 21.31 11.04
C ALA A 163 -2.49 21.16 12.56
N SER A 164 -2.36 19.92 13.07
CA SER A 164 -2.07 19.66 14.49
C SER A 164 -0.64 20.06 14.88
N LEU A 165 0.26 20.20 13.90
CA LEU A 165 1.61 20.70 14.12
C LEU A 165 1.57 22.21 14.36
N ASN A 166 1.48 22.62 15.62
CA ASN A 166 1.76 24.00 16.06
C ASN A 166 3.27 24.33 16.00
N ILE A 167 3.95 23.91 14.93
CA ILE A 167 5.37 24.18 14.70
C ILE A 167 5.44 25.46 13.88
N ARG A 168 5.76 26.58 14.53
CA ARG A 168 6.14 27.82 13.84
C ARG A 168 7.65 27.82 13.64
N GLY A 169 8.11 28.05 12.42
CA GLY A 169 9.52 28.35 12.18
C GLY A 169 9.91 29.69 12.80
N ALA A 170 11.22 29.99 12.86
CA ALA A 170 11.73 31.29 13.32
C ALA A 170 11.20 32.49 12.51
N ASP A 171 10.72 32.22 11.30
CA ASP A 171 10.06 33.14 10.36
C ASP A 171 8.53 33.23 10.56
N GLY A 172 7.98 32.56 11.58
CA GLY A 172 6.55 32.54 11.88
C GLY A 172 5.70 31.66 10.96
N LYS A 173 6.29 31.07 9.92
CA LYS A 173 5.61 30.21 8.94
C LYS A 173 5.51 28.77 9.42
N THR A 174 4.40 28.12 9.09
CA THR A 174 4.20 26.68 9.28
C THR A 174 5.00 25.85 8.26
N PRO A 175 5.32 24.58 8.57
CA PRO A 175 5.89 23.63 7.62
C PRO A 175 5.14 23.56 6.28
N LEU A 176 3.81 23.63 6.32
CA LEU A 176 2.94 23.57 5.15
C LEU A 176 3.15 24.78 4.22
N GLU A 177 3.26 25.99 4.78
CA GLU A 177 3.50 27.22 4.02
C GLU A 177 4.86 27.20 3.33
N LYS A 178 5.91 26.72 4.01
CA LYS A 178 7.26 26.62 3.43
C LYS A 178 7.32 25.62 2.27
N PHE A 179 6.63 24.47 2.41
CA PHE A 179 6.58 23.49 1.34
C PHE A 179 5.82 24.02 0.11
N GLN A 180 4.70 24.70 0.32
CA GLN A 180 3.91 25.31 -0.77
C GLN A 180 4.67 26.43 -1.50
N GLU A 181 5.51 27.20 -0.81
CA GLU A 181 6.35 28.25 -1.39
C GLU A 181 7.47 27.67 -2.27
N ASN A 182 8.11 26.59 -1.80
CA ASN A 182 9.17 25.91 -2.56
C ASN A 182 8.69 25.17 -3.83
N GLN A 183 7.38 24.93 -3.97
CA GLN A 183 6.79 24.30 -5.16
C GLN A 183 6.30 25.33 -6.21
N LYS A 184 6.37 26.64 -5.91
CA LYS A 184 5.99 27.72 -6.83
C LYS A 184 7.17 28.36 -7.57
N ASN A 185 8.40 27.99 -7.21
CA ASN A 185 9.65 28.40 -7.86
C ASN A 185 10.22 27.24 -8.67
#